data_AF-A0A387G555-F1
#
_entry.id   AF-A0A387G555-F1
#
_cell.length_a   1.000
_cell.length_b   1.000
_cell.length_c   1.000
_cell.angle_alpha   90.00
_cell.angle_beta   90.00
_cell.angle_gamma   90.00
#
_symmetry.space_group_name_H-M   'P 1'
#
loop_
_entity.id
_entity.type
_entity.pdbx_description
1 polymer ?
#
loop_
_entity_poly.entity_id
_entity_poly.type
_entity_poly.pdbx_seq_one_letter_code
_entity_poly.pdbx_strand_id
1 'polypeptide(L)'
;MTFSIAARCAETGMFGLAISSSSPAVAARCSHTRAGAGVVASQNITDPSLGISGLEMLAMGATAEEALGRLVLSTPFAAYRQLAIVDAQGNVAGHSGERTLGVHALAKGTGRIAAGNLLANPDVPQRMIAAFEAANGDLPSRLVQALAAGLEAGGEAGPVRSAGLKVVRNVAWPIVDLRVDWHDQPIEALQGLWSVYEPQMEDYVKRALDPNAAPSFGVPGDE
;
A
#
# COMPACT_ATOMS: atom_id res chain seq x y z
N MET A 1 -11.00 -1.31 -11.08
CA MET A 1 -10.12 -0.20 -11.43
C MET A 1 -9.29 0.04 -10.21
N THR A 2 -7.98 -0.15 -10.27
CA THR A 2 -7.09 0.13 -9.14
C THR A 2 -5.68 0.30 -9.65
N PHE A 3 -4.89 1.17 -9.03
CA PHE A 3 -3.43 1.08 -9.06
C PHE A 3 -2.85 1.26 -7.66
N SER A 4 -1.76 0.55 -7.37
CA SER A 4 -1.13 0.52 -6.05
C SER A 4 0.36 0.29 -6.14
N ILE A 5 1.08 0.66 -5.07
CA ILE A 5 2.48 0.34 -4.85
C ILE A 5 2.69 -0.14 -3.41
N ALA A 6 3.31 -1.30 -3.28
CA ALA A 6 3.77 -1.90 -2.03
C ALA A 6 5.28 -1.80 -1.95
N ALA A 7 5.83 -1.50 -0.78
CA ALA A 7 7.28 -1.45 -0.60
C ALA A 7 7.74 -1.75 0.84
N ARG A 8 9.00 -2.16 0.94
CA ARG A 8 9.80 -2.33 2.16
C ARG A 8 10.95 -1.33 2.14
N CYS A 9 11.18 -0.65 3.25
CA CYS A 9 12.41 0.10 3.48
C CYS A 9 13.41 -0.79 4.23
N ALA A 10 14.56 -1.07 3.61
CA ALA A 10 15.57 -1.96 4.21
C ALA A 10 16.25 -1.35 5.44
N GLU A 11 16.38 -0.02 5.49
CA GLU A 11 17.05 0.71 6.57
C GLU A 11 16.19 0.80 7.84
N THR A 12 14.90 1.12 7.68
CA THR A 12 13.98 1.33 8.82
C THR A 12 13.15 0.09 9.17
N GLY A 13 13.14 -0.92 8.30
CA GLY A 13 12.26 -2.08 8.41
C GLY A 13 10.78 -1.78 8.17
N MET A 14 10.43 -0.56 7.75
CA MET A 14 9.04 -0.20 7.45
C MET A 14 8.51 -0.99 6.26
N PHE A 15 7.23 -1.33 6.33
CA PHE A 15 6.43 -1.86 5.22
C PHE A 15 5.27 -0.93 4.97
N GLY A 16 4.94 -0.69 3.69
CA GLY A 16 3.81 0.17 3.37
C GLY A 16 3.19 -0.09 2.01
N LEU A 17 1.96 0.39 1.87
CA LEU A 17 1.19 0.36 0.64
C LEU A 17 0.50 1.70 0.44
N ALA A 18 0.57 2.23 -0.78
CA ALA A 18 -0.30 3.31 -1.25
C ALA A 18 -1.16 2.81 -2.42
N ILE A 19 -2.42 3.21 -2.45
CA ILE A 19 -3.43 2.68 -3.38
C ILE A 19 -4.47 3.73 -3.74
N SER A 20 -5.00 3.67 -4.97
CA SER A 20 -6.11 4.51 -5.41
C SER A 20 -7.09 3.73 -6.30
N SER A 21 -8.37 4.13 -6.30
CA SER A 21 -9.42 3.51 -7.10
C SER A 21 -10.59 4.45 -7.40
N SER A 22 -11.29 4.25 -8.51
CA SER A 22 -12.64 4.78 -8.77
C SER A 22 -13.72 4.27 -7.81
N SER A 23 -13.48 3.14 -7.15
CA SER A 23 -14.41 2.57 -6.15
C SER A 23 -14.20 3.21 -4.78
N PRO A 24 -15.23 3.29 -3.92
CA PRO A 24 -15.09 3.83 -2.57
C PRO A 24 -14.20 2.95 -1.69
N ALA A 25 -13.59 3.57 -0.68
CA ALA A 25 -12.85 2.95 0.41
C ALA A 25 -11.90 1.82 -0.02
N VAL A 26 -11.09 2.06 -1.05
CA VAL A 26 -10.20 1.02 -1.60
C VAL A 26 -9.20 0.49 -0.57
N ALA A 27 -8.66 1.37 0.27
CA ALA A 27 -7.62 1.00 1.22
C ALA A 27 -8.11 -0.03 2.25
N ALA A 28 -9.33 0.13 2.77
CA ALA A 28 -9.93 -0.80 3.73
C ALA A 28 -10.02 -2.25 3.21
N ARG A 29 -10.20 -2.41 1.90
CA ARG A 29 -10.44 -3.71 1.27
C ARG A 29 -9.15 -4.33 0.74
N CYS A 30 -8.25 -3.49 0.24
CA CYS A 30 -7.10 -3.92 -0.54
C CYS A 30 -5.75 -3.75 0.18
N SER A 31 -5.67 -3.01 1.29
CA SER A 31 -4.39 -2.65 1.95
C SER A 31 -4.09 -3.45 3.20
N HIS A 32 -3.21 -4.45 3.07
CA HIS A 32 -2.81 -5.32 4.18
C HIS A 32 -1.30 -5.21 4.42
N THR A 33 -0.93 -4.84 5.64
CA THR A 33 0.46 -4.66 6.08
C THR A 33 0.64 -5.24 7.48
N ARG A 34 1.76 -5.91 7.77
CA ARG A 34 2.09 -6.39 9.12
C ARG A 34 3.57 -6.17 9.42
N ALA A 35 3.84 -5.52 10.56
CA ALA A 35 5.19 -5.27 11.04
C ALA A 35 5.99 -6.57 11.12
N GLY A 36 7.23 -6.57 10.61
CA GLY A 36 8.09 -7.74 10.59
C GLY A 36 7.70 -8.87 9.62
N ALA A 37 6.53 -8.80 8.97
CA ALA A 37 6.06 -9.85 8.05
C ALA A 37 6.05 -9.40 6.59
N GLY A 38 5.38 -8.28 6.25
CA GLY A 38 5.31 -7.82 4.87
C GLY A 38 4.07 -7.02 4.49
N VAL A 39 3.82 -6.96 3.18
CA VAL A 39 2.67 -6.28 2.54
C VAL A 39 1.99 -7.25 1.58
N VAL A 40 0.66 -7.26 1.59
CA VAL A 40 -0.16 -7.94 0.59
C VAL A 40 -1.26 -7.01 0.10
N ALA A 41 -1.28 -6.71 -1.19
CA ALA A 41 -2.40 -6.07 -1.85
C ALA A 41 -3.23 -7.10 -2.61
N SER A 42 -4.55 -7.09 -2.38
CA SER A 42 -5.53 -7.88 -3.13
C SER A 42 -6.48 -6.91 -3.82
N GLN A 43 -6.43 -6.82 -5.15
CA GLN A 43 -7.16 -5.85 -5.96
C GLN A 43 -7.82 -6.49 -7.19
N ASN A 44 -8.32 -5.64 -8.12
CA ASN A 44 -9.27 -5.99 -9.18
C ASN A 44 -10.65 -6.34 -8.58
N ILE A 45 -11.21 -7.52 -8.84
CA ILE A 45 -12.37 -8.03 -8.09
C ILE A 45 -11.80 -8.56 -6.76
N THR A 46 -11.53 -7.65 -5.83
CA THR A 46 -10.78 -7.94 -4.61
C THR A 46 -11.48 -9.00 -3.74
N ASP A 47 -10.65 -9.82 -3.10
CA ASP A 47 -11.04 -10.63 -1.96
C ASP A 47 -10.11 -10.27 -0.79
N PRO A 48 -10.61 -9.55 0.23
CA PRO A 48 -9.79 -9.10 1.35
C PRO A 48 -9.18 -10.25 2.16
N SER A 49 -9.78 -11.45 2.14
CA SER A 49 -9.28 -12.61 2.89
C SER A 49 -7.91 -13.09 2.40
N LEU A 50 -7.57 -12.81 1.12
CA LEU A 50 -6.27 -13.13 0.54
C LEU A 50 -5.16 -12.26 1.12
N GLY A 51 -5.46 -11.01 1.44
CA GLY A 51 -4.53 -10.12 2.14
C GLY A 51 -4.17 -10.64 3.53
N ILE A 52 -5.20 -11.02 4.29
CA ILE A 52 -5.05 -11.58 5.64
C ILE A 52 -4.28 -12.90 5.58
N SER A 53 -4.71 -13.84 4.75
CA SER A 53 -4.09 -15.16 4.62
C SER A 53 -2.64 -15.06 4.14
N GLY A 54 -2.36 -14.16 3.19
CA GLY A 54 -1.01 -13.90 2.71
C GLY A 54 -0.10 -13.38 3.82
N LEU A 55 -0.56 -12.41 4.61
CA LEU A 55 0.22 -11.90 5.75
C LEU A 55 0.49 -12.97 6.82
N GLU A 56 -0.44 -13.89 7.06
CA GLU A 56 -0.19 -15.02 7.96
C GLU A 56 0.92 -15.93 7.42
N MET A 57 0.92 -16.24 6.12
CA MET A 57 1.99 -17.03 5.51
C MET A 57 3.34 -16.33 5.61
N LEU A 58 3.40 -15.02 5.32
CA LEU A 58 4.62 -14.24 5.46
C LEU A 58 5.12 -14.18 6.91
N ALA A 59 4.19 -14.04 7.88
CA ALA A 59 4.54 -14.05 9.30
C ALA A 59 5.08 -15.41 9.76
N MET A 60 4.69 -16.51 9.10
CA MET A 60 5.25 -17.85 9.28
C MET A 60 6.56 -18.09 8.52
N GLY A 61 7.11 -17.07 7.85
CA GLY A 61 8.40 -17.11 7.17
C GLY A 61 8.35 -17.58 5.71
N ALA A 62 7.16 -17.65 5.10
CA ALA A 62 7.07 -17.90 3.66
C ALA A 62 7.64 -16.73 2.86
N THR A 63 8.27 -17.02 1.72
CA THR A 63 8.66 -15.97 0.76
C THR A 63 7.44 -15.40 0.03
N ALA A 64 7.61 -14.25 -0.62
CA ALA A 64 6.56 -13.65 -1.44
C ALA A 64 6.03 -14.63 -2.51
N GLU A 65 6.92 -15.37 -3.19
CA GLU A 65 6.58 -16.37 -4.20
C GLU A 65 5.85 -17.58 -3.62
N GLU A 66 6.27 -18.08 -2.47
CA GLU A 66 5.62 -19.21 -1.80
C GLU A 66 4.20 -18.84 -1.35
N ALA A 67 4.05 -17.67 -0.73
CA ALA A 67 2.75 -17.14 -0.33
C ALA A 67 1.85 -16.96 -1.55
N LEU A 68 2.36 -16.35 -2.63
CA LEU A 68 1.61 -16.15 -3.87
C LEU A 68 1.14 -17.49 -4.46
N GLY A 69 2.04 -18.46 -4.60
CA GLY A 69 1.73 -19.77 -5.16
C GLY A 69 0.63 -20.48 -4.38
N ARG A 70 0.72 -20.48 -3.04
CA ARG A 70 -0.30 -21.05 -2.16
C ARG A 70 -1.64 -20.34 -2.28
N LEU A 71 -1.66 -19.00 -2.30
CA LEU A 71 -2.89 -18.22 -2.45
C LEU A 71 -3.57 -18.52 -3.79
N VAL A 72 -2.82 -18.51 -4.90
CA VAL A 72 -3.37 -18.76 -6.24
C VAL A 72 -3.92 -20.18 -6.35
N LEU A 73 -3.18 -21.19 -5.85
CA LEU A 73 -3.60 -22.60 -5.91
C LEU A 73 -4.83 -22.90 -5.05
N SER A 74 -4.97 -22.24 -3.90
CA SER A 74 -6.06 -22.51 -2.93
C SER A 74 -7.30 -21.63 -3.12
N THR A 75 -7.28 -20.66 -4.03
CA THR A 75 -8.38 -19.72 -4.24
C THR A 75 -9.24 -20.10 -5.45
N PRO A 76 -10.51 -20.52 -5.28
CA PRO A 76 -11.38 -20.92 -6.39
C PRO A 76 -11.56 -19.85 -7.49
N PHE A 77 -11.42 -18.58 -7.13
CA PHE A 77 -11.61 -17.43 -8.03
C PHE A 77 -10.31 -16.65 -8.28
N ALA A 78 -9.14 -17.30 -8.18
CA ALA A 78 -7.83 -16.66 -8.40
C ALA A 78 -7.71 -15.95 -9.76
N ALA A 79 -8.42 -16.44 -10.79
CA ALA A 79 -8.45 -15.81 -12.11
C ALA A 79 -9.00 -14.38 -12.11
N TYR A 80 -9.81 -13.99 -11.12
CA TYR A 80 -10.38 -12.65 -10.99
C TYR A 80 -9.54 -11.70 -10.11
N ARG A 81 -8.47 -12.20 -9.51
CA ARG A 81 -7.67 -11.46 -8.53
C ARG A 81 -6.43 -10.90 -9.17
N GLN A 82 -6.01 -9.74 -8.67
CA GLN A 82 -4.68 -9.22 -8.88
C GLN A 82 -4.01 -9.07 -7.51
N LEU A 83 -2.85 -9.70 -7.34
CA LEU A 83 -2.10 -9.73 -6.09
C LEU A 83 -0.73 -9.08 -6.25
N ALA A 84 -0.28 -8.36 -5.23
CA ALA A 84 1.06 -7.82 -5.13
C ALA A 84 1.57 -8.00 -3.70
N ILE A 85 2.75 -8.62 -3.56
CA ILE A 85 3.28 -9.11 -2.28
C ILE A 85 4.72 -8.62 -2.12
N VAL A 86 5.05 -8.16 -0.92
CA VAL A 86 6.43 -7.89 -0.47
C VAL A 86 6.65 -8.63 0.83
N ASP A 87 7.67 -9.48 0.90
CA ASP A 87 8.01 -10.24 2.11
C ASP A 87 9.03 -9.54 3.02
N ALA A 88 9.32 -10.18 4.16
CA ALA A 88 10.21 -9.64 5.19
C ALA A 88 11.65 -9.40 4.70
N GLN A 89 12.09 -10.14 3.68
CA GLN A 89 13.42 -10.07 3.08
C GLN A 89 13.47 -9.08 1.90
N GLY A 90 12.33 -8.58 1.45
CA GLY A 90 12.21 -7.67 0.31
C GLY A 90 12.11 -8.39 -1.04
N ASN A 91 11.81 -9.69 -1.06
CA ASN A 91 11.39 -10.35 -2.29
C ASN A 91 9.96 -9.92 -2.64
N VAL A 92 9.64 -9.96 -3.94
CA VAL A 92 8.36 -9.47 -4.42
C VAL A 92 7.72 -10.40 -5.44
N ALA A 93 6.45 -10.71 -5.20
CA ALA A 93 5.67 -11.57 -6.07
C ALA A 93 4.37 -10.86 -6.46
N GLY A 94 3.89 -11.14 -7.67
CA GLY A 94 2.65 -10.56 -8.16
C GLY A 94 1.95 -11.50 -9.14
N HIS A 95 0.62 -11.40 -9.18
CA HIS A 95 -0.25 -12.21 -10.03
C HIS A 95 -1.32 -11.30 -10.64
N SER A 96 -1.57 -11.45 -11.93
CA SER A 96 -2.78 -10.93 -12.58
C SER A 96 -3.51 -12.13 -13.16
N GLY A 97 -4.68 -12.46 -12.60
CA GLY A 97 -5.47 -13.57 -13.10
C GLY A 97 -6.01 -13.31 -14.51
N GLU A 98 -6.35 -14.36 -15.23
CA GLU A 98 -6.81 -14.30 -16.62
C GLU A 98 -8.09 -13.47 -16.84
N ARG A 99 -8.85 -13.20 -15.76
CA ARG A 99 -10.04 -12.34 -15.74
C ARG A 99 -9.77 -10.96 -15.13
N THR A 100 -8.51 -10.53 -15.05
CA THR A 100 -8.16 -9.16 -14.67
C THR A 100 -8.73 -8.18 -15.66
N LEU A 101 -9.39 -7.12 -15.17
CA LEU A 101 -10.18 -6.23 -16.01
C LEU A 101 -9.29 -5.23 -16.76
N GLY A 102 -9.60 -5.03 -18.05
CA GLY A 102 -9.01 -4.01 -18.90
C GLY A 102 -7.49 -4.11 -19.05
N VAL A 103 -6.86 -2.97 -19.34
CA VAL A 103 -5.40 -2.85 -19.33
C VAL A 103 -4.92 -3.06 -17.90
N HIS A 104 -4.00 -3.98 -17.72
CA HIS A 104 -3.43 -4.31 -16.42
C HIS A 104 -1.95 -4.62 -16.58
N ALA A 105 -1.19 -4.28 -15.55
CA ALA A 105 0.26 -4.45 -15.54
C ALA A 105 0.78 -4.60 -14.11
N LEU A 106 1.98 -5.15 -14.01
CA LEU A 106 2.78 -5.27 -12.81
C LEU A 106 4.18 -4.74 -13.11
N ALA A 107 4.77 -4.00 -12.19
CA ALA A 107 6.17 -3.60 -12.24
C ALA A 107 6.84 -3.97 -10.92
N LYS A 108 8.00 -4.62 -10.99
CA LYS A 108 8.74 -5.13 -9.82
C LYS A 108 10.08 -4.42 -9.70
N GLY A 109 10.49 -4.16 -8.47
CA GLY A 109 11.84 -3.76 -8.10
C GLY A 109 12.25 -4.40 -6.78
N THR A 110 13.50 -4.26 -6.38
CA THR A 110 13.96 -4.81 -5.09
C THR A 110 13.18 -4.20 -3.93
N GLY A 111 12.48 -5.02 -3.15
CA GLY A 111 11.66 -4.59 -2.02
C GLY A 111 10.43 -3.78 -2.39
N ARG A 112 9.99 -3.76 -3.65
CA ARG A 112 8.85 -2.96 -4.11
C ARG A 112 8.13 -3.55 -5.31
N ILE A 113 6.82 -3.38 -5.36
CA ILE A 113 6.00 -3.83 -6.48
C ILE A 113 4.83 -2.87 -6.68
N ALA A 114 4.60 -2.48 -7.92
CA ALA A 114 3.43 -1.72 -8.33
C ALA A 114 2.52 -2.60 -9.20
N ALA A 115 1.22 -2.41 -9.07
CA ALA A 115 0.21 -3.21 -9.75
C ALA A 115 -0.97 -2.35 -10.16
N GLY A 116 -1.60 -2.66 -11.30
CA GLY A 116 -2.85 -2.01 -11.64
C GLY A 116 -3.73 -2.77 -12.63
N ASN A 117 -5.03 -2.45 -12.61
CA ASN A 117 -6.09 -2.99 -13.47
C ASN A 117 -7.05 -1.87 -13.90
N LEU A 118 -7.66 -2.03 -15.07
CA LEU A 118 -8.41 -0.98 -15.78
C LEU A 118 -7.61 0.33 -15.84
N LEU A 119 -6.32 0.21 -16.16
CA LEU A 119 -5.40 1.33 -16.34
C LEU A 119 -5.69 2.09 -17.62
N ALA A 120 -5.30 3.37 -17.67
CA ALA A 120 -5.32 4.14 -18.91
C ALA A 120 -4.31 3.59 -19.94
N ASN A 121 -3.19 3.05 -19.46
CA ASN A 121 -2.11 2.45 -20.26
C ASN A 121 -1.28 1.49 -19.38
N PRO A 122 -0.48 0.58 -19.97
CA PRO A 122 0.29 -0.41 -19.20
C PRO A 122 1.52 0.17 -18.49
N ASP A 123 1.93 1.41 -18.79
CA ASP A 123 3.17 2.00 -18.25
C ASP A 123 3.01 2.55 -16.83
N VAL A 124 1.76 2.73 -16.36
CA VAL A 124 1.44 3.32 -15.05
C VAL A 124 2.24 2.67 -13.90
N PRO A 125 2.24 1.33 -13.68
CA PRO A 125 3.03 0.72 -12.62
C PRO A 125 4.54 0.98 -12.73
N GLN A 126 5.09 0.98 -13.96
CA GLN A 126 6.52 1.24 -14.16
C GLN A 126 6.88 2.69 -13.81
N ARG A 127 6.01 3.65 -14.12
CA ARG A 127 6.16 5.05 -13.72
C ARG A 127 6.11 5.22 -12.20
N MET A 128 5.23 4.49 -11.52
CA MET A 128 5.18 4.49 -10.04
C MET A 128 6.48 3.97 -9.42
N ILE A 129 7.05 2.88 -9.96
CA ILE A 129 8.35 2.34 -9.50
C ILE A 129 9.47 3.37 -9.71
N ALA A 130 9.57 3.96 -10.90
CA ALA A 130 10.60 4.95 -11.20
C ALA A 130 10.51 6.18 -10.29
N ALA A 131 9.29 6.67 -10.04
CA ALA A 131 9.06 7.77 -9.11
C ALA A 131 9.44 7.41 -7.67
N PHE A 132 9.06 6.21 -7.20
CA PHE A 132 9.45 5.73 -5.88
C PHE A 132 10.98 5.65 -5.70
N GLU A 133 11.69 5.26 -6.75
CA GLU A 133 13.15 5.16 -6.79
C GLU A 133 13.85 6.51 -6.76
N ALA A 134 13.31 7.50 -7.47
CA ALA A 134 13.83 8.87 -7.52
C ALA A 134 13.40 9.73 -6.33
N ALA A 135 12.35 9.33 -5.60
CA ALA A 135 11.78 10.10 -4.50
C ALA A 135 12.72 10.14 -3.28
N ASN A 136 12.75 11.30 -2.64
CA ASN A 136 13.40 11.53 -1.35
C ASN A 136 12.39 11.37 -0.20
N GLY A 137 12.92 11.25 1.03
CA GLY A 137 12.13 11.13 2.25
C GLY A 137 11.97 9.69 2.74
N ASP A 138 11.16 9.54 3.77
CA ASP A 138 10.85 8.24 4.37
C ASP A 138 9.93 7.39 3.48
N LEU A 139 9.67 6.15 3.92
CA LEU A 139 8.84 5.23 3.15
C LEU A 139 7.42 5.78 2.85
N PRO A 140 6.66 6.30 3.84
CA PRO A 140 5.37 6.94 3.57
C PRO A 140 5.44 8.03 2.50
N SER A 141 6.40 8.95 2.59
CA SER A 141 6.55 10.06 1.63
C SER A 141 6.80 9.56 0.20
N ARG A 142 7.66 8.56 0.05
CA ARG A 142 7.99 7.97 -1.26
C ARG A 142 6.81 7.21 -1.86
N LEU A 143 6.00 6.55 -1.03
CA LEU A 143 4.77 5.87 -1.46
C LEU A 143 3.73 6.85 -1.98
N VAL A 144 3.54 7.99 -1.29
CA VAL A 144 2.62 9.05 -1.72
C VAL A 144 3.07 9.67 -3.05
N GLN A 145 4.36 9.99 -3.18
CA GLN A 145 4.94 10.50 -4.43
C GLN A 145 4.76 9.53 -5.60
N ALA A 146 5.01 8.23 -5.36
CA ALA A 146 4.81 7.20 -6.37
C ALA A 146 3.34 7.05 -6.79
N LEU A 147 2.40 7.15 -5.86
CA LEU A 147 0.97 7.11 -6.17
C LEU A 147 0.54 8.32 -7.04
N ALA A 148 1.05 9.51 -6.73
CA ALA A 148 0.81 10.71 -7.54
C ALA A 148 1.38 10.56 -8.96
N ALA A 149 2.62 10.06 -9.10
CA ALA A 149 3.21 9.79 -10.41
C ALA A 149 2.43 8.74 -11.21
N GLY A 150 1.77 7.78 -10.54
CA GLY A 150 0.85 6.84 -11.17
C GLY A 150 -0.37 7.53 -11.79
N LEU A 151 -0.93 8.53 -11.10
CA LEU A 151 -2.02 9.35 -11.62
C LEU A 151 -1.56 10.22 -12.81
N GLU A 152 -0.40 10.86 -12.70
CA GLU A 152 0.20 11.68 -13.77
C GLU A 152 0.50 10.87 -15.04
N ALA A 153 0.90 9.61 -14.86
CA ALA A 153 1.09 8.65 -15.97
C ALA A 153 -0.22 8.20 -16.62
N GLY A 154 -1.37 8.66 -16.13
CA GLY A 154 -2.71 8.39 -16.65
C GLY A 154 -3.63 7.66 -15.68
N GLY A 155 -3.09 7.03 -14.64
CA GLY A 155 -3.87 6.32 -13.61
C GLY A 155 -4.79 5.24 -14.19
N GLU A 156 -6.06 5.29 -13.78
CA GLU A 156 -7.11 4.42 -14.32
C GLU A 156 -7.66 4.97 -15.64
N ALA A 157 -8.34 4.13 -16.42
CA ALA A 157 -9.02 4.56 -17.64
C ALA A 157 -10.15 5.59 -17.39
N GLY A 158 -10.55 5.81 -16.13
CA GLY A 158 -11.52 6.80 -15.70
C GLY A 158 -11.08 7.48 -14.39
N PRO A 159 -11.90 8.38 -13.82
CA PRO A 159 -11.54 9.12 -12.62
C PRO A 159 -11.46 8.20 -11.40
N VAL A 160 -10.50 8.51 -10.52
CA VAL A 160 -10.38 7.89 -9.19
C VAL A 160 -11.25 8.63 -8.17
N ARG A 161 -11.70 7.91 -7.13
CA ARG A 161 -12.57 8.44 -6.07
C ARG A 161 -12.07 8.16 -4.66
N SER A 162 -11.21 7.16 -4.46
CA SER A 162 -10.63 6.88 -3.15
C SER A 162 -9.14 6.62 -3.24
N ALA A 163 -8.43 6.92 -2.16
CA ALA A 163 -7.01 6.66 -2.01
C ALA A 163 -6.67 6.34 -0.55
N GLY A 164 -5.54 5.68 -0.32
CA GLY A 164 -5.05 5.48 1.03
C GLY A 164 -3.56 5.14 1.10
N LEU A 165 -3.02 5.33 2.30
CA LEU A 165 -1.64 5.07 2.68
C LEU A 165 -1.65 4.31 4.00
N LYS A 166 -1.04 3.13 4.01
CA LYS A 166 -0.91 2.31 5.22
C LYS A 166 0.53 1.87 5.41
N VAL A 167 1.10 2.14 6.59
CA VAL A 167 2.51 1.87 6.91
C VAL A 167 2.63 1.28 8.31
N VAL A 168 3.46 0.26 8.45
CA VAL A 168 3.81 -0.42 9.70
C VAL A 168 5.33 -0.43 9.86
N ARG A 169 5.81 -0.50 11.11
CA ARG A 169 7.25 -0.55 11.42
C ARG A 169 7.58 -1.66 12.42
N ASN A 170 7.42 -1.37 13.70
CA ASN A 170 7.91 -2.19 14.81
C ASN A 170 6.96 -2.23 16.03
N VAL A 171 5.74 -1.73 15.86
CA VAL A 171 4.66 -1.78 16.86
C VAL A 171 3.49 -2.62 16.33
N ALA A 172 2.57 -3.01 17.22
CA ALA A 172 1.46 -3.90 16.88
C ALA A 172 0.38 -3.28 15.98
N TRP A 173 0.43 -1.95 15.76
CA TRP A 173 -0.52 -1.20 14.94
C TRP A 173 0.18 -0.51 13.75
N PRO A 174 -0.57 -0.06 12.73
CA PRO A 174 -0.03 0.81 11.68
C PRO A 174 0.40 2.16 12.27
N ILE A 175 1.64 2.56 12.00
CA ILE A 175 2.13 3.91 12.37
C ILE A 175 1.60 4.99 11.43
N VAL A 176 1.04 4.60 10.28
CA VAL A 176 0.27 5.46 9.37
C VAL A 176 -0.91 4.63 8.84
N ASP A 177 -2.13 5.15 8.93
CA ASP A 177 -3.33 4.62 8.27
C ASP A 177 -4.21 5.80 7.85
N LEU A 178 -3.92 6.38 6.70
CA LEU A 178 -4.59 7.56 6.15
C LEU A 178 -5.48 7.13 4.99
N ARG A 179 -6.72 7.62 4.98
CA ARG A 179 -7.74 7.20 4.02
C ARG A 179 -8.56 8.39 3.53
N VAL A 180 -8.71 8.45 2.21
CA VAL A 180 -9.70 9.26 1.52
C VAL A 180 -10.67 8.29 0.86
N ASP A 181 -11.79 8.02 1.52
CA ASP A 181 -12.69 6.94 1.10
C ASP A 181 -13.64 7.33 -0.05
N TRP A 182 -13.86 8.64 -0.27
CA TRP A 182 -14.60 9.19 -1.40
C TRP A 182 -14.30 10.70 -1.57
N HIS A 183 -13.69 11.11 -2.67
CA HIS A 183 -13.37 12.49 -3.01
C HIS A 183 -13.17 12.65 -4.53
N ASP A 184 -13.35 13.86 -5.07
CA ASP A 184 -13.12 14.11 -6.50
C ASP A 184 -11.64 14.06 -6.89
N GLN A 185 -10.76 14.46 -5.97
CA GLN A 185 -9.31 14.45 -6.11
C GLN A 185 -8.68 13.68 -4.93
N PRO A 186 -8.82 12.35 -4.86
CA PRO A 186 -8.50 11.60 -3.65
C PRO A 186 -7.00 11.52 -3.35
N ILE A 187 -6.14 11.53 -4.38
CA ILE A 187 -4.68 11.47 -4.20
C ILE A 187 -4.13 12.80 -3.69
N GLU A 188 -4.62 13.93 -4.21
CA GLU A 188 -4.28 15.25 -3.68
C GLU A 188 -4.75 15.40 -2.22
N ALA A 189 -5.97 14.97 -1.91
CA ALA A 189 -6.47 14.95 -0.54
C ALA A 189 -5.60 14.06 0.37
N LEU A 190 -5.12 12.91 -0.12
CA LEU A 190 -4.19 12.04 0.62
C LEU A 190 -2.83 12.71 0.86
N GLN A 191 -2.29 13.45 -0.11
CA GLN A 191 -1.08 14.27 0.07
C GLN A 191 -1.26 15.34 1.14
N GLY A 192 -2.44 15.97 1.18
CA GLY A 192 -2.82 16.91 2.24
C GLY A 192 -2.86 16.25 3.63
N LEU A 193 -3.50 15.08 3.73
CA LEU A 193 -3.51 14.30 4.99
C LEU A 193 -2.09 13.92 5.43
N TRP A 194 -1.24 13.49 4.51
CA TRP A 194 0.15 13.14 4.82
C TRP A 194 0.94 14.35 5.34
N SER A 195 0.82 15.50 4.70
CA SER A 195 1.51 16.74 5.12
C SER A 195 1.15 17.16 6.55
N VAL A 196 -0.09 16.91 6.99
CA VAL A 196 -0.53 17.16 8.37
C VAL A 196 0.01 16.09 9.32
N TYR A 197 0.00 14.82 8.90
CA TYR A 197 0.32 13.68 9.77
C TYR A 197 1.83 13.48 9.98
N GLU A 198 2.63 13.64 8.94
CA GLU A 198 4.09 13.40 8.92
C GLU A 198 4.83 13.98 10.13
N PRO A 199 4.73 15.29 10.45
CA PRO A 199 5.47 15.86 11.58
C PRO A 199 5.03 15.32 12.95
N GLN A 200 3.86 14.68 13.04
CA GLN A 200 3.28 14.17 14.28
C GLN A 200 3.43 12.64 14.43
N MET A 201 3.86 11.94 13.37
CA MET A 201 3.89 10.48 13.30
C MET A 201 4.65 9.86 14.49
N GLU A 202 5.88 10.32 14.74
CA GLU A 202 6.69 9.77 15.83
C GLU A 202 6.14 10.12 17.21
N ASP A 203 5.47 11.27 17.35
CA ASP A 203 4.85 11.66 18.61
C ASP A 203 3.66 10.77 18.94
N TYR A 204 2.86 10.37 17.95
CA TYR A 204 1.79 9.39 18.16
C TYR A 204 2.32 8.02 18.58
N VAL A 205 3.44 7.57 18.02
CA VAL A 205 4.09 6.33 18.45
C VAL A 205 4.61 6.45 19.88
N LYS A 206 5.31 7.54 20.22
CA LYS A 206 5.82 7.78 21.58
C LYS A 206 4.69 7.84 22.60
N ARG A 207 3.61 8.57 22.32
CA ARG A 207 2.43 8.68 23.22
C ARG A 207 1.85 7.33 23.58
N ALA A 208 1.83 6.39 22.63
CA ALA A 208 1.31 5.04 22.86
C ALA A 208 2.28 4.14 23.64
N LEU A 209 3.60 4.33 23.51
CA LEU A 209 4.63 3.51 24.16
C LEU A 209 5.05 4.04 25.54
N ASP A 210 5.28 5.34 25.63
CA ASP A 210 5.63 6.08 26.85
C ASP A 210 5.06 7.50 26.80
N PRO A 211 3.83 7.72 27.31
CA PRO A 211 3.20 9.03 27.30
C PRO A 211 3.94 10.08 28.13
N ASN A 212 4.83 9.70 29.07
CA ASN A 212 5.59 10.67 29.88
C ASN A 212 6.73 11.32 29.08
N ALA A 213 7.22 10.66 28.04
CA ALA A 213 8.29 11.13 27.17
C ALA A 213 7.77 11.84 25.90
N ALA A 214 6.45 11.90 25.73
CA ALA A 214 5.83 12.54 24.58
C ALA A 214 5.80 14.07 24.74
N PRO A 215 5.91 14.83 23.62
CA PRO A 215 5.60 16.26 23.64
C PRO A 215 4.16 16.50 24.11
N SER A 216 3.93 17.70 24.65
CA SER A 216 2.60 18.20 25.02
C SER A 216 1.55 17.82 23.97
N PHE A 217 0.38 17.41 24.44
CA PHE A 217 -0.78 17.04 23.64
C PHE A 217 -1.38 18.25 22.91
N GLY A 218 -1.12 19.48 23.38
CA GLY A 218 -1.49 20.72 22.70
C GLY A 218 -3.00 20.96 22.62
N VAL A 219 -3.75 20.42 23.58
CA VAL A 219 -5.22 20.43 23.63
C VAL A 219 -5.72 21.01 24.95
N PRO A 220 -6.97 21.50 25.01
CA PRO A 220 -7.59 21.87 26.29
C PRO A 220 -7.50 20.73 27.31
N GLY A 221 -6.96 21.02 28.50
CA GLY A 221 -6.69 20.03 29.55
C GLY A 221 -5.25 19.52 29.62
N ASP A 222 -4.37 20.03 28.77
CA ASP A 222 -2.92 19.80 28.77
C ASP A 222 -2.16 21.00 29.36
N GLU A 223 -2.63 21.46 30.53
CA GLU A 223 -2.04 22.53 31.34
C GLU A 223 -1.32 21.97 32.58
#